data_AF-A0A7C4TL56-F1
#
_entry.id   AF-A0A7C4TL56-F1
#
_cell.length_a   1.000
_cell.length_b   1.000
_cell.length_c   1.000
_cell.angle_alpha   90.00
_cell.angle_beta   90.00
_cell.angle_gamma   90.00
#
_symmetry.space_group_name_H-M   'P 1'
#
loop_
_entity.id
_entity.type
_entity.pdbx_description
1 polymer ?
#
loop_
_entity_poly.entity_id
_entity_poly.type
_entity_poly.pdbx_seq_one_letter_code
_entity_poly.pdbx_strand_id
1 'polypeptide(L)' 'MTGELDEIVAELGAIEERLRDLAYDRLRAAAEGDESAAGDERRLLSARRAVERAIRALGGSVDV' A
#
# COMPACT_ATOMS: atom_id res chain seq x y z
N MET A 1 22.27 -0.85 13.31
CA MET A 1 21.81 0.01 12.21
C MET A 1 21.07 -0.79 11.15
N THR A 2 21.63 -1.86 10.57
CA THR A 2 20.91 -2.68 9.56
C THR A 2 19.60 -3.27 10.10
N GLY A 3 19.60 -3.81 11.32
CA GLY A 3 18.38 -4.39 11.92
C GLY A 3 17.21 -3.42 12.12
N GLU A 4 17.46 -2.17 12.53
CA GLU A 4 16.40 -1.15 12.68
C GLU A 4 15.80 -0.74 11.33
N LEU A 5 16.63 -0.67 10.27
CA LEU A 5 16.15 -0.39 8.91
C LEU A 5 15.35 -1.57 8.35
N ASP A 6 15.79 -2.80 8.61
CA ASP A 6 15.09 -4.02 8.20
C ASP A 6 13.71 -4.14 8.88
N GLU A 7 13.61 -3.77 10.17
CA GLU A 7 12.35 -3.68 10.90
C GLU A 7 11.40 -2.64 10.27
N ILE A 8 11.90 -1.43 9.96
CA ILE A 8 11.10 -0.40 9.28
C ILE A 8 10.64 -0.89 7.89
N VAL A 9 11.50 -1.58 7.14
CA VAL A 9 11.13 -2.14 5.83
C VAL A 9 10.03 -3.19 5.98
N ALA A 10 10.10 -4.05 6.99
CA ALA A 10 9.07 -5.04 7.27
C ALA A 10 7.72 -4.40 7.65
N GLU A 11 7.73 -3.37 8.50
CA GLU A 11 6.54 -2.62 8.87
C GLU A 11 5.90 -1.92 7.66
N LEU A 12 6.73 -1.26 6.84
CA LEU A 12 6.27 -0.63 5.60
C LEU A 12 5.69 -1.68 4.63
N GLY A 13 6.29 -2.88 4.56
CA GLY A 13 5.75 -3.99 3.77
C GLY A 13 4.35 -4.40 4.22
N ALA A 14 4.12 -4.55 5.53
CA ALA A 14 2.80 -4.87 6.06
C ALA A 14 1.76 -3.75 5.80
N ILE A 15 2.19 -2.49 5.84
CA ILE A 15 1.33 -1.35 5.49
C ILE A 15 0.99 -1.36 3.99
N GLU A 16 1.97 -1.66 3.13
CA GLU A 16 1.77 -1.76 1.68
C GLU A 16 0.73 -2.82 1.34
N GLU A 17 0.85 -4.02 1.91
CA GLU A 17 -0.11 -5.12 1.75
C GLU A 17 -1.51 -4.71 2.21
N ARG A 18 -1.62 -4.09 3.39
CA ARG A 18 -2.92 -3.62 3.89
C ARG A 18 -3.56 -2.56 2.98
N LEU A 19 -2.76 -1.65 2.42
CA LEU A 19 -3.24 -0.66 1.46
C LEU A 19 -3.72 -1.30 0.16
N ARG A 20 -3.04 -2.38 -0.28
CA ARG A 20 -3.43 -3.19 -1.44
C ARG A 20 -4.79 -3.84 -1.24
N ASP A 21 -4.99 -4.52 -0.12
CA ASP A 21 -6.24 -5.20 0.20
C ASP A 21 -7.41 -4.23 0.29
N LEU A 22 -7.22 -3.11 0.99
CA LEU A 22 -8.24 -2.06 1.08
C LEU A 22 -8.57 -1.48 -0.30
N ALA A 23 -7.58 -1.29 -1.18
CA ALA A 23 -7.83 -0.80 -2.52
C ALA A 23 -8.69 -1.79 -3.33
N TYR A 24 -8.44 -3.10 -3.19
CA TYR A 24 -9.29 -4.13 -3.80
C TYR A 24 -10.72 -4.12 -3.27
N ASP A 25 -10.90 -3.96 -1.96
CA ASP A 25 -12.24 -3.85 -1.37
C ASP A 25 -13.00 -2.63 -1.92
N ARG A 26 -12.32 -1.48 -2.04
CA ARG A 26 -12.93 -0.26 -2.61
C ARG A 26 -13.21 -0.39 -4.10
N LEU A 27 -12.33 -1.05 -4.85
CA LEU A 27 -12.58 -1.35 -6.26
C LEU A 27 -13.85 -2.20 -6.42
N ARG A 28 -14.01 -3.21 -5.56
CA ARG A 28 -15.20 -4.06 -5.56
C ARG A 28 -16.46 -3.28 -5.20
N ALA A 29 -16.43 -2.47 -4.15
CA ALA A 29 -17.57 -1.62 -3.77
C ALA A 29 -17.97 -0.65 -4.88
N ALA A 30 -16.99 -0.07 -5.60
CA ALA A 30 -17.26 0.78 -6.75
C ALA A 30 -17.96 0.02 -7.89
N ALA A 31 -17.54 -1.22 -8.16
CA ALA A 31 -18.18 -2.08 -9.15
C ALA A 31 -19.62 -2.48 -8.76
N GLU A 32 -19.92 -2.49 -7.46
CA GLU A 32 -21.25 -2.76 -6.90
C GLU A 32 -22.14 -1.48 -6.81
N GLY A 33 -21.63 -0.31 -7.23
CA GLY A 33 -22.39 0.94 -7.35
C GLY A 33 -22.11 2.01 -6.30
N ASP A 34 -21.10 1.83 -5.44
CA ASP A 34 -20.65 2.89 -4.52
C ASP A 34 -19.77 3.91 -5.26
N GLU A 35 -20.35 5.04 -5.66
CA GLU A 35 -19.66 6.12 -6.37
C GLU A 35 -18.50 6.73 -5.58
N SER A 36 -18.53 6.67 -4.25
CA SER A 36 -17.46 7.22 -3.40
C SER A 36 -16.23 6.31 -3.34
N ALA A 37 -16.44 5.00 -3.53
CA ALA A 37 -15.40 4.00 -3.39
C ALA A 37 -14.30 4.11 -4.46
N ALA A 38 -14.62 4.58 -5.67
CA ALA A 38 -13.62 4.81 -6.72
C ALA A 38 -12.62 5.93 -6.34
N GLY A 39 -13.08 6.96 -5.61
CA GLY A 39 -12.19 8.00 -5.10
C GLY A 39 -11.25 7.47 -4.02
N ASP A 40 -11.77 6.63 -3.14
CA ASP A 40 -11.01 6.03 -2.04
C ASP A 40 -10.01 4.98 -2.53
N GLU A 41 -10.37 4.16 -3.53
CA GLU A 41 -9.46 3.24 -4.21
C GLU A 41 -8.22 3.96 -4.77
N ARG A 42 -8.42 5.08 -5.47
CA ARG A 42 -7.32 5.90 -6.01
C ARG A 42 -6.42 6.46 -4.91
N ARG A 43 -6.99 6.89 -3.78
CA ARG A 43 -6.23 7.39 -2.62
C ARG A 43 -5.38 6.28 -2.01
N LEU A 44 -5.95 5.09 -1.84
CA LEU A 44 -5.26 3.91 -1.31
C LEU A 44 -4.10 3.48 -2.21
N LEU A 45 -4.31 3.39 -3.52
CA LEU A 45 -3.25 3.06 -4.48
C LEU A 45 -2.14 4.12 -4.51
N SER A 46 -2.49 5.41 -4.38
CA SER A 46 -1.50 6.49 -4.29
C SER A 46 -0.62 6.36 -3.04
N ALA A 47 -1.24 6.11 -1.88
CA ALA A 47 -0.54 5.86 -0.63
C ALA A 47 0.36 4.61 -0.73
N ARG A 48 -0.15 3.52 -1.32
CA ARG A 48 0.60 2.28 -1.52
C ARG A 48 1.88 2.52 -2.30
N ARG A 49 1.80 3.23 -3.43
CA ARG A 49 2.97 3.62 -4.24
C ARG A 49 3.95 4.50 -3.46
N ALA A 50 3.49 5.33 -2.53
CA ALA A 50 4.38 6.11 -1.68
C ALA A 50 5.16 5.23 -0.69
N VAL A 51 4.50 4.21 -0.13
CA VAL A 51 5.13 3.21 0.74
C VAL A 51 6.13 2.35 -0.04
N GLU A 52 5.77 1.88 -1.25
CA GLU A 52 6.68 1.16 -2.14
C GLU A 52 7.95 1.98 -2.43
N ARG A 53 7.82 3.30 -2.65
CA ARG A 53 8.98 4.19 -2.83
C ARG A 53 9.83 4.32 -1.57
N ALA A 54 9.20 4.39 -0.39
CA ALA A 54 9.93 4.46 0.88
C ALA A 54 10.73 3.18 1.12
N ILE A 55 10.14 2.00 0.91
CA ILE A 55 10.83 0.69 1.02
C ILE A 55 12.08 0.66 0.13
N ARG A 56 11.95 1.05 -1.15
CA ARG A 56 13.08 1.10 -2.08
C ARG A 56 14.16 2.09 -1.65
N ALA A 57 13.77 3.23 -1.10
CA ALA A 57 14.73 4.23 -0.60
C ALA A 57 15.54 3.73 0.61
N LEU A 58 14.98 2.80 1.38
CA LEU A 58 15.65 2.14 2.50
C LEU A 58 16.46 0.89 2.07
N GLY A 59 16.48 0.55 0.78
CA GLY A 59 17.18 -0.61 0.24
C GLY A 59 16.40 -1.93 0.29
N GLY A 60 15.12 -1.89 0.68
CA GLY A 60 14.22 -3.05 0.68
C GLY A 60 13.59 -3.32 -0.68
N SER A 61 12.96 -4.48 -0.83
CA SER A 61 12.15 -4.87 -1.99
C SER A 61 10.70 -5.12 -1.59
N VAL A 62 9.76 -4.75 -2.46
CA VAL A 62 8.37 -5.19 -2.37
C VAL A 62 8.22 -6.31 -3.36
N ASP A 63 7.82 -7.50 -2.91
CA ASP A 63 7.46 -8.59 -3.82
C ASP A 63 6.19 -8.17 -4.58
N VAL A 64 6.33 -8.04 -5.91
CA VAL A 64 5.28 -7.62 -6.84
C VAL A 64 4.53 -8.83 -7.36
#